data_AF-B1AT24-F1
#
_entry.id   AF-B1AT24-F1
#
_cell.length_a   1.000
_cell.length_b   1.000
_cell.length_c   1.000
_cell.angle_alpha   90.00
_cell.angle_beta   90.00
_cell.angle_gamma   90.00
#
_symmetry.space_group_name_H-M   'P 1'
#
loop_
_entity.id
_entity.type
_entity.pdbx_description
1 polymer ?
#
loop_
_entity_poly.entity_id
_entity_poly.type
_entity_poly.pdbx_seq_one_letter_code
_entity_poly.pdbx_strand_id
1 'polypeptide(L)' 'MSSRGHSTLPRTLMAPRMISEGDIGGIAQITSSLFLGRASVASNWHLLQARGITCVINATIEIPNFNWPQFEYVKVPL' A
#
# COMPACT_ATOMS: atom_id res chain seq x y z
N MET A 1 24.02 -38.26 25.68
CA MET A 1 22.69 -38.25 25.04
C MET A 1 21.87 -37.22 25.80
N SER A 2 21.42 -36.06 25.31
CA SER A 2 21.43 -35.41 24.01
C SER A 2 21.47 -33.89 24.23
N SER A 3 22.12 -33.19 23.28
CA SER A 3 22.27 -31.74 23.19
C SER A 3 20.91 -31.03 23.07
N ARG A 4 20.71 -29.93 23.82
CA ARG A 4 19.60 -29.00 23.66
C ARG A 4 19.86 -28.12 22.43
N GLY A 5 19.27 -28.51 21.30
CA GLY A 5 19.29 -27.71 20.07
C GLY A 5 18.46 -26.44 20.24
N HIS A 6 19.11 -25.30 20.42
CA HIS A 6 18.54 -23.99 20.16
C HIS A 6 18.23 -23.90 18.65
N SER A 7 16.97 -24.00 18.27
CA SER A 7 16.55 -23.79 16.89
C SER A 7 16.57 -22.29 16.58
N THR A 8 17.75 -21.76 16.25
CA THR A 8 17.86 -20.42 15.66
C THR A 8 17.41 -20.53 14.21
N LEU A 9 16.18 -20.10 13.93
CA LEU A 9 15.68 -19.96 12.57
C LEU A 9 16.67 -19.10 11.74
N PRO A 10 16.99 -19.49 10.50
CA PRO A 10 17.88 -18.71 9.64
C PRO A 10 17.33 -17.29 9.45
N ARG A 11 18.19 -16.28 9.67
CA ARG A 11 17.93 -14.85 9.44
C ARG A 11 17.54 -14.48 7.99
N THR A 12 17.42 -15.46 7.10
CA THR A 12 17.11 -15.31 5.67
C THR A 12 15.61 -15.38 5.35
N LEU A 13 14.74 -15.78 6.27
CA LEU A 13 13.29 -15.57 6.14
C LEU A 13 12.89 -14.23 6.77
N MET A 14 13.57 -13.15 6.38
CA MET A 14 13.02 -11.81 6.59
C MET A 14 11.85 -11.69 5.61
N ALA A 15 10.64 -12.01 6.08
CA ALA A 15 9.44 -11.50 5.44
C ALA A 15 9.68 -10.00 5.18
N PRO A 16 9.35 -9.47 3.98
CA PRO A 16 9.62 -8.08 3.66
C PRO A 16 9.10 -7.21 4.80
N ARG A 17 10.01 -6.64 5.59
CA ARG A 17 9.63 -5.63 6.57
C ARG A 17 9.14 -4.48 5.72
N MET A 18 7.82 -4.26 5.71
CA MET A 18 7.25 -3.06 5.14
C MET A 18 7.80 -1.90 5.97
N ILE A 19 8.84 -1.26 5.45
CA ILE A 19 9.35 -0.02 5.98
C ILE A 19 8.25 0.98 5.66
N SER A 20 7.44 1.35 6.66
CA SER A 20 6.48 2.45 6.50
C SER A 20 7.30 3.74 6.43
N GLU A 21 7.76 4.09 5.24
CA GLU A 21 8.27 5.42 4.96
C GLU A 21 7.11 6.40 5.06
N GLY A 22 6.98 6.99 6.26
CA GLY A 22 6.05 8.06 6.56
C GLY A 22 4.60 7.62 6.55
N ASP A 23 4.09 7.25 7.73
CA ASP A 23 2.65 7.14 8.04
C ASP A 23 1.98 8.51 7.86
N ILE A 24 1.80 8.92 6.61
CA ILE A 24 0.77 9.90 6.26
C ILE A 24 -0.53 9.10 6.44
N GLY A 25 -1.19 9.36 7.56
CA GLY A 25 -2.31 8.57 8.03
C GLY A 25 -3.33 8.28 6.93
N GLY A 26 -3.66 7.00 6.77
CA GLY A 26 -4.67 6.54 5.82
C GLY A 26 -4.16 6.03 4.48
N ILE A 27 -2.85 5.85 4.27
CA ILE A 27 -2.30 5.06 3.16
C ILE A 27 -1.10 4.24 3.63
N ALA A 28 -1.05 2.97 3.22
CA ALA A 28 0.02 2.04 3.53
C ALA A 28 0.55 1.40 2.25
N GLN A 29 1.87 1.24 2.16
CA GLN A 29 2.51 0.52 1.07
C GLN A 29 2.47 -0.98 1.35
N ILE A 30 1.97 -1.77 0.40
CA ILE A 30 1.91 -3.24 0.48
C ILE A 30 3.08 -3.86 -0.28
N THR A 31 3.39 -3.32 -1.47
CA THR A 31 4.54 -3.71 -2.29
C THR A 31 5.17 -2.46 -2.90
N SER A 32 6.24 -2.62 -3.69
CA SER A 32 6.84 -1.49 -4.43
C SER A 32 5.86 -0.75 -5.37
N SER A 33 4.74 -1.37 -5.77
CA SER A 33 3.78 -0.81 -6.72
C SER A 33 2.32 -0.91 -6.29
N LEU A 34 2.04 -1.35 -5.05
CA LEU A 34 0.69 -1.47 -4.51
C LEU A 34 0.58 -0.74 -3.18
N PHE A 35 -0.43 0.11 -3.09
CA PHE A 35 -0.78 0.84 -1.88
C PHE A 35 -2.24 0.58 -1.53
N LEU A 36 -2.53 0.52 -0.23
CA LEU A 36 -3.89 0.45 0.29
C LEU A 36 -4.16 1.72 1.09
N GLY A 37 -5.23 2.43 0.76
CA GLY A 37 -5.56 3.68 1.43
C GLY A 37 -7.05 3.93 1.58
N ARG A 38 -7.37 4.87 2.48
CA ARG A 38 -8.70 5.42 2.66
C ARG A 38 -9.06 6.34 1.50
N ALA A 39 -10.36 6.50 1.26
CA ALA A 39 -10.88 7.42 0.25
C ALA A 39 -10.39 8.88 0.39
N SER A 40 -10.14 9.33 1.62
CA SER A 40 -9.60 10.68 1.90
C SER A 40 -8.22 10.92 1.26
N VAL A 41 -7.47 9.86 0.95
CA VAL A 41 -6.17 9.96 0.30
C VAL A 41 -6.29 10.03 -1.23
N ALA A 42 -7.34 9.43 -1.80
CA ALA A 42 -7.52 9.34 -3.25
C ALA A 42 -7.69 10.71 -3.97
N SER A 43 -8.00 11.77 -3.22
CA SER A 43 -8.05 13.15 -3.74
C SER A 43 -6.72 13.89 -3.66
N ASN A 44 -5.75 13.40 -2.88
CA ASN A 44 -4.50 14.10 -2.62
C ASN A 44 -3.47 13.84 -3.73
N TRP A 45 -3.59 14.60 -4.82
CA TRP A 45 -2.77 14.39 -6.03
C TRP A 45 -1.26 14.44 -5.75
N HIS A 46 -0.80 15.38 -4.90
CA HIS A 46 0.62 15.50 -4.54
C HIS A 46 1.14 14.24 -3.88
N LEU A 47 0.34 13.63 -2.99
CA LEU A 47 0.73 12.41 -2.30
C LEU A 47 0.82 11.22 -3.24
N LEU A 48 -0.16 11.08 -4.13
CA LEU A 48 -0.20 10.01 -5.12
C LEU A 48 1.00 10.13 -6.06
N GLN A 49 1.33 11.34 -6.52
CA GLN A 49 2.53 11.59 -7.32
C GLN A 49 3.84 11.33 -6.58
N ALA A 50 3.96 11.78 -5.32
CA ALA A 50 5.16 11.57 -4.53
C ALA A 50 5.47 10.07 -4.32
N ARG A 51 4.45 9.22 -4.34
CA ARG A 51 4.57 7.75 -4.28
C ARG A 51 4.61 7.06 -5.64
N GLY A 52 4.64 7.82 -6.73
CA GLY A 52 4.68 7.28 -8.09
C GLY A 52 3.45 6.47 -8.47
N ILE A 53 2.29 6.72 -7.83
CA ILE A 53 1.03 6.04 -8.16
C ILE A 53 0.55 6.54 -9.51
N THR A 54 0.24 5.62 -10.42
CA THR A 54 -0.23 5.93 -11.79
C THR A 54 -1.69 5.52 -12.03
N CYS A 55 -2.25 4.66 -11.18
CA CYS A 55 -3.62 4.17 -11.27
C CYS A 55 -4.29 4.15 -9.90
N VAL A 56 -5.56 4.60 -9.84
CA VAL A 56 -6.39 4.59 -8.64
C VAL A 56 -7.58 3.65 -8.86
N ILE A 57 -7.60 2.55 -8.10
CA ILE A 57 -8.72 1.62 -8.05
C ILE A 57 -9.64 2.04 -6.90
N ASN A 58 -10.84 2.48 -7.23
CA ASN A 58 -11.87 2.85 -6.27
C ASN A 58 -12.87 1.70 -6.09
N ALA A 59 -12.73 0.98 -4.98
CA ALA A 59 -13.52 -0.21 -4.65
C ALA A 59 -14.72 0.09 -3.73
N THR A 60 -15.46 1.15 -4.03
CA THR A 60 -16.69 1.53 -3.30
C THR A 60 -17.81 1.80 -4.28
N ILE A 61 -19.08 1.79 -3.85
CA ILE A 61 -20.20 2.34 -4.65
C ILE A 61 -20.26 3.86 -4.48
N GLU A 62 -20.25 4.33 -3.24
CA GLU A 62 -20.67 5.66 -2.82
C GLU A 62 -19.69 6.80 -3.14
N ILE A 63 -18.40 6.49 -3.33
CA ILE A 63 -17.38 7.54 -3.49
C ILE A 63 -17.07 7.73 -4.97
N PRO A 64 -17.29 8.92 -5.57
CA PRO A 64 -16.93 9.15 -6.97
C PRO A 64 -15.41 9.20 -7.16
N ASN A 65 -14.95 8.91 -8.39
CA ASN A 65 -13.55 9.15 -8.75
C ASN A 65 -13.29 10.66 -8.88
N PHE A 66 -12.12 11.11 -8.40
CA PHE A 66 -11.70 12.50 -8.55
C PHE A 66 -11.25 12.86 -9.97
N ASN A 67 -10.89 11.85 -10.79
CA ASN A 67 -10.57 11.99 -12.22
C ASN A 67 -9.48 13.03 -12.53
N TRP A 68 -8.41 13.05 -11.74
CA TRP A 68 -7.22 13.83 -12.08
C TRP A 68 -6.59 13.28 -13.38
N PRO A 69 -6.23 14.13 -14.37
CA PRO A 69 -5.70 13.68 -15.65
C PRO A 69 -4.41 12.85 -15.57
N GLN A 70 -3.67 12.95 -14.46
CA GLN A 70 -2.38 12.30 -14.24
C GLN A 70 -2.50 10.83 -13.84
N PHE A 71 -3.70 10.37 -13.44
CA PHE A 71 -3.93 9.00 -12.99
C PHE A 71 -4.99 8.32 -13.85
N GLU A 72 -4.78 7.04 -14.11
CA GLU A 72 -5.84 6.16 -14.58
C GLU A 72 -6.80 5.85 -13.42
N TYR A 73 -8.08 5.68 -13.73
CA TYR A 73 -9.10 5.37 -12.74
C TYR A 73 -9.89 4.13 -13.13
N VAL A 74 -10.01 3.19 -12.18
CA VAL A 74 -10.88 2.02 -12.29
C VAL A 74 -11.88 2.07 -11.14
N LYS A 75 -13.17 2.04 -11.45
CA LYS A 75 -14.24 1.96 -10.46
C LYS A 75 -14.70 0.51 -10.35
N VAL A 76 -14.72 -0.02 -9.13
CA VAL A 76 -15.27 -1.34 -8.79
C VAL A 76 -16.40 -1.09 -7.78
N PRO A 77 -17.67 -1.00 -8.22
CA PRO A 77 -18.78 -0.61 -7.37
C PRO A 77 -19.26 -1.80 -6.52
N LEU A 78 -18.64 -1.97 -5.34
CA LEU A 78 -19.00 -2.94 -4.31
C LEU A 78 -19.60 -2.27 -3.07
#